data_AF-A0A256VKQ8-F1
#
_entry.id   AF-A0A256VKQ8-F1
#
_cell.length_a   1.000
_cell.length_b   1.000
_cell.length_c   1.000
_cell.angle_alpha   90.00
_cell.angle_beta   90.00
_cell.angle_gamma   90.00
#
_symmetry.space_group_name_H-M   'P 1'
#
loop_
_entity.id
_entity.type
_entity.pdbx_description
1 polymer ?
#
loop_
_entity_poly.entity_id
_entity_poly.type
_entity_poly.pdbx_seq_one_letter_code
_entity_poly.pdbx_strand_id
1 'polypeptide(L)'
;MIGTSLCLLALIAFTISGRHLTNIFIALVYILYMGGMGMCMGCVMASALTVIGKEKQSQGNAILNTLQQFAGAIGTSLVAMIVAANQSHLNVVRRVSKAIGTQEAFGMLTVFCIIIWISYYRSVKK
;
A
#
# COMPACT_ATOMS: atom_id res chain seq x y z
N MET A 1 0.98 15.85 2.43
CA MET A 1 1.80 15.08 3.40
C MET A 1 0.98 14.39 4.49
N ILE A 2 -0.16 14.94 4.92
CA ILE A 2 -1.00 14.31 5.97
C ILE A 2 -1.50 12.92 5.52
N GLY A 3 -2.01 12.78 4.29
CA GLY A 3 -2.50 11.49 3.77
C GLY A 3 -1.42 10.40 3.73
N THR A 4 -0.23 10.71 3.23
CA THR A 4 0.90 9.74 3.19
C THR A 4 1.38 9.36 4.58
N SER A 5 1.45 10.30 5.53
CA SER A 5 1.80 10.01 6.92
C SER A 5 0.74 9.10 7.59
N LEU A 6 -0.54 9.31 7.29
CA LEU A 6 -1.62 8.49 7.84
C LEU A 6 -1.58 7.04 7.30
N CYS A 7 -1.33 6.87 6.00
CA CYS A 7 -1.11 5.54 5.40
C CYS A 7 0.09 4.82 6.02
N LEU A 8 1.19 5.55 6.26
CA LEU A 8 2.41 5.00 6.84
C LEU A 8 2.18 4.54 8.29
N LEU A 9 1.47 5.34 9.10
CA LEU A 9 1.09 4.95 10.47
C LEU A 9 0.21 3.69 10.48
N ALA A 10 -0.76 3.60 9.58
CA ALA A 10 -1.63 2.42 9.47
C ALA A 10 -0.85 1.14 9.08
N LEU A 11 0.10 1.24 8.15
CA LEU A 11 0.96 0.11 7.76
C LEU A 11 1.93 -0.32 8.86
N ILE A 12 2.49 0.63 9.61
CA ILE A 12 3.29 0.32 10.81
C ILE A 12 2.44 -0.43 11.84
N ALA A 13 1.21 0.04 12.09
CA ALA A 13 0.28 -0.64 13.00
C ALA A 13 -0.05 -2.07 12.55
N PHE A 14 -0.27 -2.30 11.25
CA PHE A 14 -0.44 -3.65 10.69
C PHE A 14 0.80 -4.52 10.85
N THR A 15 1.99 -3.96 10.65
CA THR A 15 3.27 -4.69 10.73
C THR A 15 3.59 -5.12 12.17
N ILE A 16 3.39 -4.23 13.15
CA ILE A 16 3.63 -4.51 14.57
C ILE A 16 2.61 -5.54 15.10
N SER A 17 1.33 -5.36 14.77
CA SER A 17 0.24 -6.21 15.26
C SER A 17 -0.02 -7.46 14.40
N GLY A 18 0.80 -7.72 13.37
CA GLY A 18 0.56 -8.76 12.36
C GLY A 18 0.36 -10.19 12.90
N ARG A 19 0.85 -10.48 14.12
CA ARG A 19 0.70 -11.78 14.80
C ARG A 19 -0.61 -11.93 15.58
N HIS A 20 -1.26 -10.84 15.97
CA HIS A 20 -2.47 -10.83 16.80
C HIS A 20 -3.54 -9.90 16.20
N LEU A 21 -3.92 -10.17 14.95
CA LEU A 21 -4.94 -9.38 14.26
C LEU A 21 -6.34 -9.89 14.60
N THR A 22 -7.09 -9.12 15.40
CA THR A 22 -8.54 -9.31 15.56
C THR A 22 -9.28 -8.63 14.41
N ASN A 23 -10.46 -9.15 14.04
CA ASN A 23 -11.25 -8.59 12.93
C ASN A 23 -11.58 -7.09 13.13
N ILE A 24 -11.86 -6.68 14.38
CA ILE A 24 -12.16 -5.29 14.74
C ILE A 24 -10.93 -4.40 14.57
N PHE A 25 -9.75 -4.88 14.99
CA PHE A 25 -8.50 -4.13 14.82
C PHE A 25 -8.17 -3.93 13.34
N ILE A 26 -8.32 -4.98 12.52
CA ILE A 26 -8.14 -4.88 11.07
C ILE A 26 -9.08 -3.81 10.48
N ALA A 27 -10.36 -3.84 10.84
CA ALA A 27 -11.34 -2.89 10.31
C ALA A 27 -10.96 -1.43 10.64
N LEU A 28 -10.58 -1.14 11.89
CA LEU A 28 -10.20 0.20 12.33
C LEU A 28 -8.95 0.71 11.59
N VAL A 29 -7.91 -0.10 11.51
CA VAL A 29 -6.67 0.28 10.81
C VAL A 29 -6.91 0.41 9.30
N TYR A 30 -7.77 -0.42 8.73
CA TYR A 30 -8.14 -0.32 7.31
C TYR A 30 -8.93 0.95 6.98
N ILE A 31 -9.84 1.38 7.86
CA ILE A 31 -10.56 2.66 7.70
C ILE A 31 -9.56 3.83 7.71
N LEU A 32 -8.61 3.84 8.65
CA LEU A 32 -7.54 4.84 8.69
C LEU A 32 -6.70 4.81 7.41
N TYR A 33 -6.32 3.62 6.94
CA TYR A 33 -5.54 3.46 5.72
C TYR A 33 -6.28 3.99 4.48
N MET A 34 -7.55 3.61 4.30
CA MET A 34 -8.38 4.07 3.18
C MET A 34 -8.65 5.57 3.23
N GLY A 35 -8.84 6.13 4.43
CA GLY A 35 -8.94 7.58 4.63
C GLY A 35 -7.68 8.32 4.18
N GLY A 36 -6.49 7.84 4.60
CA GLY A 36 -5.22 8.40 4.17
C GLY A 36 -4.98 8.26 2.67
N MET A 37 -5.36 7.12 2.10
CA MET A 37 -5.20 6.83 0.67
C MET A 37 -6.08 7.75 -0.18
N GLY A 38 -7.33 7.97 0.21
CA GLY A 38 -8.25 8.89 -0.49
C GLY A 38 -7.71 10.33 -0.53
N MET A 39 -7.14 10.80 0.58
CA MET A 39 -6.50 12.12 0.65
C MET A 39 -5.26 12.21 -0.26
N CYS A 40 -4.49 11.14 -0.41
CA CYS A 40 -3.26 11.16 -1.22
C CYS A 40 -3.54 10.96 -2.72
N MET A 41 -4.33 9.94 -3.09
CA MET A 41 -4.61 9.58 -4.48
C MET A 41 -5.30 10.72 -5.23
N GLY A 42 -6.25 11.41 -4.59
CA GLY A 42 -6.93 12.55 -5.20
C GLY A 42 -5.97 13.67 -5.59
N CYS A 43 -5.05 14.04 -4.69
CA CYS A 43 -4.05 15.08 -4.95
C CYS A 43 -3.03 14.66 -6.01
N VAL A 44 -2.57 13.40 -5.99
CA VAL A 44 -1.60 12.88 -6.95
C VAL A 44 -2.19 12.81 -8.36
N MET A 45 -3.41 12.29 -8.50
CA MET A 45 -4.08 12.18 -9.80
C MET A 45 -4.38 13.57 -10.38
N ALA A 46 -4.88 14.50 -9.56
CA ALA A 46 -5.09 15.88 -9.99
C ALA A 46 -3.78 16.54 -10.45
N SER A 47 -2.69 16.37 -9.70
CA SER A 47 -1.37 16.92 -10.06
C SER A 47 -0.79 16.28 -11.32
N ALA A 48 -1.04 15.00 -11.58
CA ALA A 48 -0.60 14.33 -12.81
C ALA A 48 -1.37 14.85 -14.03
N LEU A 49 -2.68 15.09 -13.91
CA LEU A 49 -3.50 15.59 -15.00
C LEU A 49 -3.25 17.07 -15.33
N THR A 50 -2.87 17.89 -14.35
CA THR A 50 -2.56 19.31 -14.60
C THR A 50 -1.31 19.48 -15.46
N VAL A 51 -0.35 18.55 -15.39
CA VAL A 51 0.89 18.55 -16.20
C VAL A 51 0.63 18.22 -17.68
N ILE A 52 -0.43 17.45 -17.99
CA ILE A 52 -0.70 16.90 -19.31
C ILE A 52 -1.57 17.84 -20.19
N GLY A 53 -2.21 18.85 -19.59
CA GLY A 53 -3.07 19.83 -20.26
C GLY A 53 -4.51 19.31 -20.55
N LYS A 54 -5.49 20.22 -20.60
CA LYS A 54 -6.94 19.88 -20.67
C LYS A 54 -7.31 18.95 -21.83
N GLU A 55 -6.72 19.15 -23.00
CA GLU A 55 -7.03 18.33 -24.20
C GLU A 55 -6.63 16.86 -24.05
N LYS A 56 -5.60 16.57 -23.26
CA LYS A 56 -5.06 15.20 -23.09
C LYS A 56 -5.48 14.56 -21.77
N GLN A 57 -6.35 15.19 -20.98
CA GLN A 57 -6.82 14.65 -19.69
C GLN A 57 -7.53 13.30 -19.81
N SER A 58 -8.32 13.10 -20.88
CA SER A 58 -9.02 11.82 -21.11
C SER A 58 -8.03 10.66 -21.31
N GLN A 59 -7.01 10.86 -22.14
CA GLN A 59 -5.93 9.88 -22.34
C GLN A 59 -5.08 9.70 -21.07
N GLY A 60 -4.76 10.80 -20.37
CA GLY A 60 -4.05 10.77 -19.10
C GLY A 60 -4.76 9.94 -18.04
N ASN A 61 -6.09 10.11 -17.91
CA ASN A 61 -6.92 9.29 -17.02
C ASN A 61 -6.91 7.81 -17.40
N ALA A 62 -7.00 7.48 -18.69
CA ALA A 62 -6.95 6.09 -19.14
C ALA A 62 -5.59 5.43 -18.80
N ILE A 63 -4.49 6.14 -19.02
CA ILE A 63 -3.14 5.68 -18.66
C ILE A 63 -3.03 5.49 -17.15
N LEU A 64 -3.47 6.48 -16.35
CA LEU A 64 -3.41 6.39 -14.89
C LEU A 64 -4.25 5.25 -14.35
N ASN A 65 -5.45 5.02 -14.88
CA ASN A 65 -6.28 3.87 -14.49
C ASN A 65 -5.62 2.54 -14.86
N THR A 66 -4.99 2.45 -16.03
CA THR A 66 -4.27 1.24 -16.46
C THR A 66 -3.07 0.97 -15.55
N LEU A 67 -2.27 2.00 -15.24
CA LEU A 67 -1.15 1.91 -14.31
C LEU A 67 -1.62 1.50 -12.90
N GLN A 68 -2.76 2.02 -12.44
CA GLN A 68 -3.33 1.65 -11.14
C GLN A 68 -3.76 0.18 -11.10
N GLN A 69 -4.46 -0.31 -12.13
CA GLN A 69 -4.86 -1.72 -12.20
C GLN A 69 -3.64 -2.64 -12.29
N PHE A 70 -2.64 -2.28 -13.11
CA PHE A 70 -1.40 -3.00 -13.22
C PHE A 70 -0.64 -3.06 -11.88
N ALA A 71 -0.48 -1.91 -11.21
CA ALA A 71 0.16 -1.84 -9.90
C ALA A 71 -0.61 -2.64 -8.84
N GLY A 72 -1.96 -2.62 -8.88
CA GLY A 72 -2.80 -3.42 -8.01
C GLY A 72 -2.62 -4.93 -8.21
N ALA A 73 -2.57 -5.38 -9.47
CA ALA A 73 -2.32 -6.78 -9.81
C ALA A 73 -0.93 -7.24 -9.32
N ILE A 74 0.12 -6.46 -9.58
CA ILE A 74 1.48 -6.78 -9.11
C ILE A 74 1.53 -6.82 -7.58
N GLY A 75 0.94 -5.83 -6.91
CA GLY A 75 0.96 -5.75 -5.44
C GLY A 75 0.31 -6.96 -4.79
N THR A 76 -0.85 -7.40 -5.29
CA THR A 76 -1.54 -8.59 -4.76
C THR A 76 -0.77 -9.87 -5.04
N SER A 77 -0.23 -10.06 -6.26
CA SER A 77 0.57 -11.24 -6.59
C SER A 77 1.84 -11.35 -5.73
N LEU A 78 2.50 -10.23 -5.47
CA LEU A 78 3.74 -10.22 -4.71
C LEU A 78 3.51 -10.53 -3.22
N VAL A 79 2.45 -9.98 -2.62
CA VAL A 79 2.03 -10.34 -1.26
C VAL A 79 1.66 -11.83 -1.18
N ALA A 80 0.90 -12.34 -2.15
CA ALA A 80 0.51 -13.75 -2.20
C ALA A 80 1.74 -14.67 -2.32
N MET A 81 2.72 -14.31 -3.13
CA MET A 81 3.98 -15.04 -3.29
C MET A 81 4.76 -15.12 -1.97
N ILE A 82 4.87 -14.01 -1.22
CA ILE A 82 5.57 -13.99 0.08
C ILE A 82 4.87 -14.89 1.10
N VAL A 83 3.54 -14.82 1.16
CA VAL A 83 2.76 -15.67 2.07
C VAL A 83 2.89 -17.15 1.67
N ALA A 84 2.86 -17.46 0.38
CA ALA A 84 3.00 -18.82 -0.13
C ALA A 84 4.41 -19.40 0.10
N ALA A 85 5.47 -18.61 -0.13
CA ALA A 85 6.84 -19.02 0.14
C ALA A 85 7.06 -19.35 1.63
N ASN A 86 6.51 -18.53 2.54
CA ASN A 86 6.61 -18.82 3.97
C ASN A 86 5.80 -20.05 4.41
N GLN A 87 4.76 -20.45 3.65
CA GLN A 87 4.03 -21.69 3.90
C GLN A 87 4.79 -22.94 3.43
N SER A 88 5.60 -22.86 2.38
CA SER A 88 6.38 -24.00 1.87
C SER A 88 7.67 -24.26 2.65
N HIS A 89 8.30 -23.21 3.21
CA HIS A 89 9.56 -23.33 3.95
C HIS A 89 9.40 -23.83 5.39
N LEU A 90 8.25 -23.58 6.03
CA LEU A 90 8.00 -23.95 7.41
C LEU A 90 7.10 -25.19 7.46
N ASN A 91 7.69 -26.38 7.63
CA ASN A 91 7.01 -27.65 7.97
C ASN A 91 6.36 -27.63 9.39
N VAL A 92 5.91 -26.47 9.84
CA VAL A 92 5.28 -26.21 11.14
C VAL A 92 3.79 -25.97 10.91
N VAL A 93 2.97 -26.22 11.94
CA VAL A 93 1.51 -26.02 11.97
C VAL A 93 1.07 -24.83 11.10
N ARG A 94 0.29 -25.13 10.04
CA ARG A 94 -0.14 -24.22 8.95
C ARG A 94 -0.63 -22.82 9.38
N ARG A 95 -1.15 -22.67 10.60
CA ARG A 95 -1.55 -21.38 11.19
C ARG A 95 -0.37 -20.46 11.48
N VAL A 96 0.72 -20.99 12.02
CA VAL A 96 1.89 -20.19 12.42
C VAL A 96 2.64 -19.68 11.19
N SER A 97 2.86 -20.53 10.18
CA SER A 97 3.52 -20.14 8.92
C SER A 97 2.72 -19.08 8.15
N LYS A 98 1.38 -19.15 8.18
CA LYS A 98 0.52 -18.12 7.55
C LYS A 98 0.60 -16.77 8.28
N ALA A 99 0.63 -16.77 9.61
CA ALA A 99 0.75 -15.54 10.40
C ALA A 99 2.10 -14.85 10.16
N ILE A 100 3.19 -15.63 10.12
CA ILE A 100 4.54 -15.12 9.81
C ILE A 100 4.59 -14.56 8.39
N GLY A 101 4.14 -15.31 7.39
CA GLY A 101 4.15 -14.84 5.99
C GLY A 101 3.33 -13.57 5.77
N THR A 102 2.22 -13.42 6.48
CA THR A 102 1.40 -12.19 6.42
C THR A 102 2.13 -11.00 7.04
N GLN A 103 2.84 -11.21 8.14
CA GLN A 103 3.64 -10.17 8.79
C GLN A 103 4.79 -9.70 7.90
N GLU A 104 5.51 -10.63 7.25
CA GLU A 104 6.58 -10.31 6.29
C GLU A 104 6.06 -9.49 5.11
N ALA A 105 4.87 -9.85 4.59
CA ALA A 105 4.22 -9.10 3.53
C ALA A 105 3.84 -7.66 3.97
N PHE A 106 3.33 -7.48 5.20
CA PHE A 106 3.08 -6.15 5.75
C PHE A 106 4.37 -5.35 5.97
N GLY A 107 5.46 -6.00 6.39
CA GLY A 107 6.77 -5.39 6.50
C GLY A 107 7.25 -4.83 5.16
N MET A 108 7.14 -5.63 4.09
CA MET A 108 7.50 -5.16 2.75
C MET A 108 6.64 -3.98 2.27
N LEU A 109 5.33 -4.04 2.48
CA LEU A 109 4.42 -2.92 2.14
C LEU A 109 4.79 -1.65 2.91
N THR A 110 5.22 -1.78 4.17
CA THR A 110 5.69 -0.66 4.98
C THR A 110 6.97 -0.04 4.41
N VAL A 111 7.92 -0.85 3.94
CA VAL A 111 9.14 -0.36 3.27
C VAL A 111 8.79 0.44 2.01
N PHE A 112 7.87 -0.06 1.17
CA PHE A 112 7.40 0.69 0.00
C PHE A 112 6.73 2.01 0.40
N CYS A 113 5.92 2.02 1.46
CA CYS A 113 5.29 3.25 1.93
C CYS A 113 6.31 4.28 2.44
N ILE A 114 7.38 3.83 3.11
CA ILE A 114 8.51 4.70 3.52
C ILE A 114 9.19 5.32 2.29
N ILE A 115 9.48 4.52 1.26
CA ILE A 115 10.10 5.01 0.02
C ILE A 115 9.21 6.08 -0.63
N ILE A 116 7.90 5.83 -0.73
CA ILE A 116 6.93 6.79 -1.28
C ILE A 116 6.91 8.07 -0.45
N TRP A 117 6.91 7.96 0.88
CA TRP A 117 6.92 9.10 1.77
C TRP A 117 8.18 9.97 1.59
N ILE A 118 9.36 9.35 1.50
CA ILE A 118 10.64 10.04 1.24
C ILE A 118 10.63 10.71 -0.14
N SER A 119 10.16 10.01 -1.18
CA SER A 119 10.06 10.57 -2.53
C SER A 119 9.17 11.82 -2.55
N TYR A 120 8.01 11.74 -1.89
CA TYR A 120 7.07 12.86 -1.81
C TYR A 120 7.67 14.05 -1.04
N TYR A 121 8.39 13.79 0.05
CA TYR A 121 9.12 14.83 0.80
C TYR A 121 10.18 15.53 -0.07
N ARG A 122 10.90 14.78 -0.92
CA ARG A 122 11.91 15.34 -1.81
C ARG A 122 11.33 16.15 -2.97
N SER A 123 10.19 15.73 -3.53
CA SER A 123 9.53 16.46 -4.64
C SER A 123 8.86 17.76 -4.21
N VAL A 124 8.29 17.82 -3.00
CA VAL A 124 7.58 19.04 -2.51
C VAL A 124 8.55 20.11 -1.99
N LYS A 125 9.81 19.76 -1.69
CA LYS A 125 10.86 20.72 -1.28
C LYS A 125 11.59 21.40 -2.44
N LYS A 126 11.20 21.15 -3.69
CA LYS A 126 11.62 21.92 -4.87
C LYS A 126 10.46 22.78 -5.35
#